data_AF-A0A2U2P8U9-F1
#
_entry.id   AF-A0A2U2P8U9-F1
#
_cell.length_a   1.000
_cell.length_b   1.000
_cell.length_c   1.000
_cell.angle_alpha   90.00
_cell.angle_beta   90.00
_cell.angle_gamma   90.00
#
_symmetry.space_group_name_H-M   'P 1'
#
loop_
_entity.id
_entity.type
_entity.pdbx_description
1 polymer ?
#
loop_
_entity_poly.entity_id
_entity_poly.type
_entity_poly.pdbx_seq_one_letter_code
_entity_poly.pdbx_strand_id
1 'polypeptide(L)'
;GNGRWAKQYGVSIDASGNRSLKDEGSYGQNQLYVSETRDENWKEGDGKAGLLQEFKDKEARVVLKRTWNRKADQSTEALSTYYVYDDFGNLCYVLPPKS
;
A
#
# COMPACT_ATOMS: atom_id res chain seq x y z
N GLY A 1 -6.67 -2.16 14.21
CA GLY A 1 -5.48 -2.85 13.64
C GLY A 1 -4.33 -1.87 13.48
N ASN A 2 -3.09 -2.30 13.74
CA ASN A 2 -1.89 -1.44 13.84
C ASN A 2 -1.47 -0.72 12.53
N GLY A 3 -2.32 -0.64 11.50
CA GLY A 3 -1.98 -0.04 10.19
C GLY A 3 -1.00 -0.85 9.35
N ARG A 4 -0.34 -1.86 9.93
CA ARG A 4 0.61 -2.77 9.29
C ARG A 4 -0.09 -3.95 8.63
N TRP A 5 -0.94 -3.65 7.65
CA TRP A 5 -1.55 -4.63 6.77
C TRP A 5 -1.77 -3.99 5.41
N ALA A 6 -1.66 -4.80 4.36
CA ALA A 6 -1.92 -4.41 3.00
C ALA A 6 -2.91 -5.40 2.38
N LYS A 7 -3.79 -4.86 1.55
CA LYS A 7 -4.62 -5.66 0.67
C LYS A 7 -3.73 -6.23 -0.44
N GLN A 8 -3.94 -7.51 -0.79
CA GLN A 8 -3.22 -8.15 -1.87
C GLN A 8 -4.05 -8.06 -3.14
N TYR A 9 -3.45 -7.50 -4.18
CA TYR A 9 -4.01 -7.45 -5.51
C TYR A 9 -3.09 -8.22 -6.45
N GLY A 10 -3.69 -8.93 -7.40
CA GLY A 10 -2.98 -9.64 -8.47
C GLY A 10 -3.51 -9.24 -9.83
N VAL A 11 -2.90 -9.80 -10.88
CA VAL A 11 -3.34 -9.62 -12.27
C VAL A 11 -3.61 -10.99 -12.87
N SER A 12 -4.78 -11.15 -13.47
CA SER A 12 -5.07 -12.33 -14.30
C SER A 12 -4.88 -11.97 -15.77
N ILE A 13 -4.15 -12.82 -16.49
CA ILE A 13 -3.90 -12.69 -17.93
C ILE A 13 -4.62 -13.83 -18.63
N ASP A 14 -5.53 -13.51 -19.55
CA ASP A 14 -6.22 -14.53 -20.34
C ASP A 14 -5.36 -15.05 -21.51
N ALA A 15 -5.84 -16.08 -22.20
CA ALA A 15 -5.13 -16.67 -23.35
C ALA A 15 -4.92 -15.70 -24.53
N SER A 16 -5.64 -14.57 -24.56
CA SER A 16 -5.52 -13.50 -25.55
C SER A 16 -4.60 -12.36 -25.08
N GLY A 17 -4.04 -12.45 -23.87
CA GLY A 17 -3.16 -11.46 -23.28
C GLY A 17 -3.88 -10.30 -22.57
N ASN A 18 -5.21 -10.35 -22.44
CA ASN A 18 -5.93 -9.30 -21.73
C ASN A 18 -5.69 -9.40 -20.23
N ARG A 19 -5.43 -8.26 -19.59
CA ARG A 19 -5.13 -8.16 -18.16
C ARG A 19 -6.38 -7.73 -17.41
N SER A 20 -6.64 -8.36 -16.27
CA SER A 20 -7.71 -7.97 -15.35
C SER A 20 -7.22 -7.93 -13.90
N LEU A 21 -7.73 -6.99 -13.11
CA LEU A 21 -7.38 -6.84 -11.70
C LEU A 21 -8.09 -7.93 -10.88
N LYS A 22 -7.34 -8.58 -9.99
CA LYS A 22 -7.84 -9.60 -9.09
C LYS A 22 -7.68 -9.17 -7.63
N ASP A 23 -8.74 -9.38 -6.85
CA ASP A 23 -8.71 -9.29 -5.40
C ASP A 23 -8.21 -10.62 -4.81
N GLU A 24 -7.11 -10.58 -4.08
CA GLU A 24 -6.51 -11.79 -3.48
C GLU A 24 -6.60 -11.79 -1.94
N GLY A 25 -7.48 -10.96 -1.38
CA GLY A 25 -7.60 -10.81 0.06
C GLY A 25 -6.49 -9.92 0.64
N SER A 26 -5.81 -10.35 1.68
CA SER A 26 -4.80 -9.54 2.39
C SER A 26 -3.53 -10.33 2.61
N TYR A 27 -2.40 -9.63 2.59
CA TYR A 27 -1.13 -10.24 2.94
C TYR A 27 -1.17 -10.78 4.37
N GLY A 28 -0.73 -12.02 4.53
CA GLY A 28 -0.59 -12.69 5.81
C GLY A 28 0.62 -12.21 6.61
N GLN A 29 0.77 -12.74 7.81
CA GLN A 29 1.91 -12.45 8.67
C GLN A 29 3.23 -12.88 8.00
N ASN A 30 4.29 -12.09 8.18
CA ASN A 30 5.63 -12.35 7.63
C ASN A 30 5.69 -12.44 6.09
N GLN A 31 4.75 -11.83 5.38
CA GLN A 31 4.77 -11.78 3.91
C GLN A 31 5.28 -10.45 3.33
N LEU A 32 5.40 -9.41 4.15
CA LEU A 32 5.81 -8.08 3.72
C LEU A 32 6.95 -7.54 4.57
N TYR A 33 7.85 -6.80 3.93
CA TYR A 33 8.75 -5.88 4.59
C TYR A 33 8.08 -4.52 4.66
N VAL A 34 7.98 -3.96 5.87
CA VAL A 34 7.32 -2.66 6.09
C VAL A 34 8.34 -1.69 6.63
N SER A 35 8.58 -0.62 5.88
CA SER A 35 9.35 0.54 6.35
C SER A 35 8.40 1.66 6.73
N GLU A 36 8.70 2.35 7.82
CA GLU A 36 7.96 3.52 8.30
C GLU A 36 8.94 4.68 8.42
N THR A 37 8.57 5.82 7.87
CA THR A 37 9.33 7.07 7.92
C THR A 37 8.43 8.16 8.48
N ARG A 38 9.04 9.11 9.18
CA ARG A 38 8.37 10.26 9.80
C ARG A 38 9.10 11.50 9.31
N ASP A 39 8.37 12.58 9.05
CA ASP A 39 9.00 13.85 8.74
C ASP A 39 9.70 14.45 9.98
N GLU A 40 10.58 15.43 9.76
CA GLU A 40 11.36 16.09 10.82
C GLU A 40 10.48 16.85 11.82
N ASN A 41 9.31 17.32 11.39
CA ASN A 41 8.39 18.10 12.21
C ASN A 41 7.44 17.22 13.03
N TRP A 42 7.45 15.89 12.80
CA TRP A 42 6.60 14.93 13.46
C TRP A 42 6.91 14.86 14.96
N LYS A 43 5.87 14.93 15.79
CA LYS A 43 5.96 14.80 17.25
C LYS A 43 5.12 13.62 17.71
N GLU A 44 5.42 13.06 18.89
CA GLU A 44 4.66 11.93 19.44
C GLU A 44 3.15 12.23 19.55
N GLY A 45 2.79 13.50 19.79
CA GLY A 45 1.40 13.97 19.83
C GLY A 45 0.67 13.97 18.47
N ASP A 46 1.38 13.89 17.35
CA ASP A 46 0.77 13.81 16.01
C ASP A 46 0.25 12.40 15.68
N GLY A 47 0.58 11.40 16.50
CA GLY A 47 0.09 10.04 16.36
C GLY A 47 0.49 9.45 15.01
N LYS A 48 -0.47 9.22 14.11
CA LYS A 48 -0.15 8.70 12.76
C LYS A 48 0.01 9.79 11.72
N ALA A 49 -0.46 11.01 11.95
CA ALA A 49 -0.35 12.08 10.95
C ALA A 49 1.13 12.35 10.64
N GLY A 50 1.48 12.52 9.36
CA GLY A 50 2.87 12.72 8.92
C GLY A 50 3.69 11.43 8.79
N LEU A 51 3.11 10.26 9.06
CA LEU A 51 3.78 8.99 8.76
C LEU A 51 3.70 8.66 7.26
N LEU A 52 4.75 8.01 6.76
CA LEU A 52 4.77 7.34 5.46
C LEU A 52 5.24 5.90 5.65
N GLN A 53 4.45 4.96 5.15
CA GLN A 53 4.78 3.53 5.15
C GLN A 53 4.93 3.03 3.71
N GLU A 54 6.02 2.32 3.48
CA GLU A 54 6.28 1.60 2.22
C GLU A 54 6.33 0.10 2.53
N PHE A 55 5.46 -0.65 1.85
CA PHE A 55 5.33 -2.09 1.97
C PHE A 55 5.94 -2.75 0.75
N LYS A 56 6.82 -3.72 0.97
CA LYS A 56 7.47 -4.51 -0.07
C LYS A 56 7.15 -5.98 0.07
N ASP A 57 6.95 -6.66 -1.06
CA ASP A 57 6.85 -8.12 -1.08
C ASP A 57 8.23 -8.79 -0.96
N LYS A 58 8.24 -10.13 -1.02
CA LYS A 58 9.46 -10.94 -0.90
C LYS A 58 10.42 -10.78 -2.09
N GLU A 59 9.95 -10.23 -3.20
CA GLU A 59 10.75 -9.90 -4.38
C GLU A 59 11.24 -8.43 -4.33
N ALA A 60 11.10 -7.78 -3.17
CA ALA A 60 11.48 -6.39 -2.91
C ALA A 60 10.74 -5.34 -3.76
N ARG A 61 9.60 -5.71 -4.37
CA ARG A 61 8.74 -4.79 -5.12
C ARG A 61 7.84 -4.03 -4.15
N VAL A 62 7.65 -2.74 -4.38
CA VAL A 62 6.72 -1.93 -3.57
C VAL A 62 5.29 -2.28 -3.96
N VAL A 63 4.48 -2.77 -3.02
CA VAL A 63 3.08 -3.17 -3.29
C VAL A 63 2.05 -2.20 -2.71
N LEU A 64 2.46 -1.41 -1.71
CA LEU A 64 1.63 -0.36 -1.11
C LEU A 64 2.52 0.78 -0.62
N LYS A 65 2.17 2.01 -0.98
CA LYS A 65 2.59 3.22 -0.28
C LYS A 65 1.40 3.80 0.47
N ARG A 66 1.56 4.05 1.76
CA ARG A 66 0.52 4.62 2.61
C ARG A 66 1.03 5.86 3.31
N THR A 67 0.28 6.95 3.22
CA THR A 67 0.53 8.17 3.99
C THR A 67 -0.65 8.45 4.90
N TRP A 68 -0.38 9.11 6.02
CA TRP A 68 -1.41 9.55 6.95
C TRP A 68 -1.44 11.06 7.00
N ASN A 69 -2.55 11.63 6.56
CA ASN A 69 -2.74 13.07 6.55
C ASN A 69 -3.68 13.47 7.68
N ARG A 70 -3.42 14.63 8.28
CA ARG A 70 -4.36 15.28 9.18
C ARG A 70 -5.33 16.14 8.37
N LYS A 71 -6.62 15.86 8.51
CA LYS A 71 -7.70 16.67 7.92
C LYS A 71 -7.93 17.93 8.73
N ALA A 72 -8.67 18.87 8.13
CA ALA A 72 -9.06 20.12 8.77
C ALA A 72 -9.90 19.92 10.05
N ASP A 73 -10.66 18.82 10.13
CA ASP A 73 -11.44 18.41 11.30
C ASP A 73 -10.60 17.69 12.37
N GLN A 74 -9.26 17.71 12.23
CA GLN A 74 -8.28 17.03 13.08
C GLN A 74 -8.33 15.50 13.03
N SER A 75 -9.20 14.89 12.21
CA SER A 75 -9.16 13.46 11.97
C SER A 75 -7.92 13.07 11.15
N THR A 76 -7.47 11.82 11.28
CA THR A 76 -6.38 11.29 10.46
C THR A 76 -6.94 10.38 9.38
N GLU A 77 -6.61 10.67 8.13
CA GLU A 77 -6.95 9.80 7.00
C GLU A 77 -5.74 8.98 6.55
N ALA A 78 -5.98 7.77 6.06
CA ALA A 78 -4.97 6.93 5.45
C ALA A 78 -5.14 6.93 3.93
N LEU A 79 -4.18 7.49 3.21
CA LEU A 79 -4.14 7.51 1.76
C LEU A 79 -3.25 6.35 1.28
N SER A 80 -3.87 5.37 0.61
CA SER A 80 -3.20 4.13 0.20
C SER A 80 -3.10 4.04 -1.32
N THR A 81 -1.89 3.99 -1.84
CA THR A 81 -1.63 3.76 -3.27
C THR A 81 -1.07 2.35 -3.46
N TYR A 82 -1.77 1.52 -4.22
CA TYR A 82 -1.34 0.13 -4.48
C TYR A 82 -0.67 0.02 -5.83
N TYR A 83 0.37 -0.81 -5.87
CA TYR A 83 1.15 -1.12 -7.06
C TYR A 83 0.97 -2.61 -7.32
N VAL A 84 0.35 -2.95 -8.45
CA VAL A 84 -0.09 -4.32 -8.75
C VAL A 84 0.72 -4.86 -9.91
N TYR A 85 1.36 -6.00 -9.67
CA TYR A 85 2.26 -6.66 -10.62
C TYR A 85 1.58 -7.90 -11.22
N ASP A 86 1.95 -8.23 -12.46
CA ASP A 86 1.65 -9.55 -13.04
C ASP A 86 2.63 -10.62 -12.54
N ASP A 87 2.34 -11.88 -12.89
CA ASP A 87 3.16 -13.05 -12.52
C ASP A 87 4.59 -12.99 -13.09
N PHE A 88 4.84 -12.13 -14.07
CA PHE A 88 6.17 -11.89 -14.64
C PHE A 88 6.91 -10.73 -13.94
N GLY A 89 6.29 -10.11 -12.95
CA GLY A 89 6.85 -9.01 -12.17
C GLY A 89 6.74 -7.64 -12.84
N ASN A 90 5.94 -7.49 -13.90
CA ASN A 90 5.71 -6.19 -14.52
C ASN A 90 4.61 -5.42 -13.79
N LEU A 91 4.84 -4.13 -13.52
CA LEU A 91 3.81 -3.24 -12.97
C LEU A 91 2.67 -3.07 -13.98
N CYS A 92 1.47 -3.49 -13.61
CA CYS A 92 0.29 -3.43 -14.48
C CYS A 92 -0.69 -2.32 -14.09
N TYR A 93 -0.89 -2.14 -12.79
CA TYR A 93 -1.85 -1.17 -12.27
C TYR A 93 -1.25 -0.35 -11.14
N VAL A 94 -1.66 0.92 -11.08
CA VAL A 94 -1.49 1.80 -9.93
C VAL A 94 -2.88 2.19 -9.47
N LEU A 95 -3.27 1.74 -8.27
CA LEU A 95 -4.57 2.08 -7.69
C LEU A 95 -4.39 3.27 -6.76
N PRO A 96 -4.94 4.45 -7.09
CA PRO A 96 -4.79 5.64 -6.26
C PRO A 96 -5.56 5.48 -4.93
N PRO A 97 -5.31 6.37 -3.95
CA PRO A 97 -6.15 6.47 -2.77
C PRO A 97 -7.61 6.66 -3.17
N LYS A 98 -8.51 5.95 -2.49
CA LYS A 98 -9.93 6.26 -2.60
C LYS A 98 -10.15 7.67 -2.07
N SER A 99 -10.73 8.53 -2.92
CA SER A 99 -11.26 9.83 -2.53
C SER A 99 -12.44 9.70 -1.58
#